data_AF-A0A7G2EGU2-F1
#
_entry.id   AF-A0A7G2EGU2-F1
#
_cell.length_a   1.000
_cell.length_b   1.000
_cell.length_c   1.000
_cell.angle_alpha   90.00
_cell.angle_beta   90.00
_cell.angle_gamma   90.00
#
_symmetry.space_group_name_H-M   'P 1'
#
loop_
_entity.id
_entity.type
_entity.pdbx_description
1 polymer ?
#
loop_
_entity_poly.entity_id
_entity_poly.type
_entity_poly.pdbx_seq_one_letter_code
_entity_poly.pdbx_strand_id
1 'polypeptide(L)'
;MAVIAPLIDGQTSLPGDIFPAFIVDLNRWYIDEFGDYLVKEKPHFLVGLVWHELLLLWPLSIVNVYAILAGKSWFGTTSMVYGASVVTSMAAILGEMIGSGKASEKLLMMYVPFMGVGILALLRGLLSQSNKSGGAVGKRPAILARRKRA
;
A
#
# COMPACT_ATOMS: atom_id res chain seq x y z
N MET A 1 -1.73 -1.67 6.99
CA MET A 1 -2.77 -2.16 6.05
C MET A 1 -3.28 -3.56 6.37
N ALA A 2 -2.46 -4.59 6.65
CA ALA A 2 -2.96 -5.97 6.87
C ALA A 2 -4.13 -6.11 7.88
N VAL A 3 -4.15 -5.27 8.92
CA VAL A 3 -5.21 -5.23 9.95
C VAL A 3 -6.14 -4.03 9.76
N ILE A 4 -5.59 -2.87 9.39
CA ILE A 4 -6.32 -1.60 9.25
C ILE A 4 -7.29 -1.63 8.06
N ALA A 5 -6.87 -2.16 6.91
CA ALA A 5 -7.68 -2.20 5.68
C ALA A 5 -9.03 -2.91 5.87
N PRO A 6 -9.09 -4.13 6.42
CA PRO A 6 -10.38 -4.78 6.62
C PRO A 6 -11.19 -4.15 7.76
N LEU A 7 -10.56 -3.70 8.85
CA LEU A 7 -11.27 -3.29 10.08
C LEU A 7 -11.70 -1.82 10.11
N ILE A 8 -10.94 -0.93 9.48
CA ILE A 8 -11.19 0.52 9.48
C ILE A 8 -11.68 0.92 8.10
N ASP A 9 -10.87 0.73 7.06
CA ASP A 9 -11.20 1.17 5.70
C ASP A 9 -12.41 0.40 5.15
N GLY A 10 -12.53 -0.88 5.48
CA GLY A 10 -13.68 -1.72 5.16
C GLY A 10 -15.02 -1.14 5.61
N GLN A 11 -15.08 -0.37 6.70
CA GLN A 11 -16.32 0.27 7.17
C GLN A 11 -16.84 1.35 6.21
N THR A 12 -16.01 1.85 5.29
CA THR A 12 -16.47 2.80 4.26
C THR A 12 -17.33 2.12 3.21
N SER A 13 -17.00 0.86 2.85
CA SER A 13 -17.57 0.15 1.69
C SER A 13 -18.47 -1.03 2.07
N LEU A 14 -18.32 -1.58 3.29
CA LEU A 14 -19.08 -2.71 3.79
C LEU A 14 -20.14 -2.27 4.82
N PRO A 15 -21.21 -3.07 5.02
CA PRO A 15 -22.25 -2.76 6.03
C PRO A 15 -21.65 -2.70 7.43
N GLY A 16 -22.08 -1.73 8.25
CA GLY A 16 -21.57 -1.55 9.61
C GLY A 16 -21.83 -2.74 10.55
N ASP A 17 -22.86 -3.55 10.26
CA ASP A 17 -23.31 -4.66 11.12
C ASP A 17 -22.34 -5.84 11.17
N ILE A 18 -21.37 -5.91 10.24
CA ILE A 18 -20.35 -6.97 10.24
C ILE A 18 -19.17 -6.64 11.17
N PHE A 19 -19.09 -5.40 11.65
CA PHE A 19 -17.99 -4.92 12.47
C PHE A 19 -18.35 -4.92 13.97
N PRO A 20 -17.43 -5.29 14.86
CA PRO A 20 -17.65 -5.16 16.29
C PRO A 20 -17.95 -3.71 16.68
N ALA A 21 -18.88 -3.50 17.62
CA ALA A 21 -19.32 -2.15 18.04
C ALA A 21 -18.14 -1.23 18.43
N PHE A 22 -17.15 -1.76 19.16
CA PHE A 22 -15.95 -1.02 19.55
C PHE A 22 -15.17 -0.45 18.35
N ILE A 23 -15.09 -1.19 17.24
CA ILE A 23 -14.36 -0.79 16.03
C ILE A 23 -15.14 0.30 15.27
N VAL A 24 -16.46 0.22 15.29
CA VAL A 24 -17.34 1.26 14.72
C VAL A 24 -17.29 2.53 15.55
N ASP A 25 -17.31 2.42 16.88
CA ASP A 25 -17.24 3.57 17.77
C ASP A 25 -15.87 4.27 17.72
N LEU A 26 -14.78 3.50 17.58
CA LEU A 26 -13.46 4.05 17.34
C LEU A 26 -13.39 4.84 16.02
N ASN A 27 -14.03 4.34 14.96
CA ASN A 27 -14.09 5.03 13.67
C ASN A 27 -14.94 6.31 13.73
N ARG A 28 -16.06 6.29 14.47
CA ARG A 28 -16.87 7.49 14.74
C ARG A 28 -16.09 8.54 15.50
N TRP A 29 -15.44 8.14 16.59
CA TRP A 29 -14.57 9.03 17.38
C TRP A 29 -13.46 9.64 16.50
N TYR A 30 -12.85 8.84 15.63
CA TYR A 30 -11.86 9.33 14.66
C TYR A 30 -12.42 10.41 13.73
N ILE A 31 -13.58 10.16 13.11
CA ILE A 31 -14.24 11.11 12.21
C ILE A 31 -14.53 12.42 12.94
N ASP A 32 -15.01 12.36 14.18
CA ASP A 32 -15.36 13.54 14.96
C ASP A 32 -14.11 14.32 15.43
N GLU A 33 -13.05 13.62 15.83
CA GLU A 33 -11.82 14.22 16.36
C GLU A 33 -10.92 14.84 15.27
N PHE A 34 -10.89 14.24 14.07
CA PHE A 34 -10.06 14.70 12.96
C PHE A 34 -10.83 15.43 11.87
N GLY A 35 -12.16 15.40 11.91
CA GLY A 35 -13.02 16.03 10.91
C GLY A 35 -12.82 15.42 9.53
N ASP A 36 -12.58 14.11 9.44
CA ASP A 36 -12.32 13.43 8.17
C ASP A 36 -13.61 13.38 7.33
N TYR A 37 -13.77 14.38 6.47
CA TYR A 37 -14.92 14.50 5.58
C TYR A 37 -14.96 13.39 4.52
N LEU A 38 -13.82 12.79 4.16
CA LEU A 38 -13.78 11.71 3.17
C LEU A 38 -14.44 10.45 3.72
N VAL A 39 -14.09 10.08 4.95
CA VAL A 39 -14.69 8.91 5.61
C VAL A 39 -16.16 9.17 5.98
N LYS A 40 -16.51 10.41 6.28
CA LYS A 40 -17.88 10.84 6.62
C LYS A 40 -18.82 10.87 5.41
N GLU A 41 -18.41 11.55 4.32
CA GLU A 41 -19.22 11.74 3.11
C GLU A 41 -19.17 10.53 2.18
N LYS A 42 -18.13 9.68 2.30
CA LYS A 42 -17.91 8.48 1.48
C LYS A 42 -18.05 8.74 -0.03
N PRO A 43 -17.28 9.69 -0.60
CA PRO A 43 -17.35 9.98 -2.02
C PRO A 43 -16.99 8.75 -2.86
N HIS A 44 -17.58 8.63 -4.05
CA HIS A 44 -17.45 7.42 -4.88
C HIS A 44 -16.00 7.05 -5.23
N PHE A 45 -15.11 8.05 -5.40
CA PHE A 45 -13.70 7.77 -5.67
C PHE A 45 -13.03 7.08 -4.47
N LEU A 46 -13.34 7.49 -3.24
CA LEU A 46 -12.79 6.90 -2.01
C LEU A 46 -13.30 5.49 -1.84
N VAL A 47 -14.60 5.26 -2.06
CA VAL A 47 -15.19 3.91 -2.04
C VAL A 47 -14.49 3.01 -3.07
N GLY A 48 -14.22 3.52 -4.28
CA GLY A 48 -13.44 2.82 -5.29
C GLY A 48 -12.01 2.48 -4.84
N LEU A 49 -11.32 3.43 -4.20
CA LEU A 49 -9.99 3.22 -3.64
C LEU A 49 -10.00 2.20 -2.49
N VAL A 50 -11.03 2.20 -1.64
CA VAL A 50 -11.18 1.21 -0.58
C VAL A 50 -11.41 -0.18 -1.17
N TRP A 51 -12.24 -0.31 -2.20
CA TRP A 51 -12.38 -1.61 -2.89
C TRP A 51 -11.06 -2.07 -3.51
N HIS A 52 -10.31 -1.17 -4.13
CA HIS A 52 -8.95 -1.45 -4.61
C HIS A 52 -8.04 -1.91 -3.47
N GLU A 53 -8.11 -1.26 -2.32
CA GLU A 53 -7.34 -1.61 -1.13
C GLU A 53 -7.73 -2.99 -0.59
N LEU A 54 -9.01 -3.27 -0.41
CA LEU A 54 -9.52 -4.54 0.09
C LEU A 54 -9.20 -5.72 -0.84
N LEU A 55 -9.30 -5.52 -2.14
CA LEU A 55 -9.11 -6.61 -3.12
C LEU A 55 -7.65 -6.84 -3.49
N LEU A 56 -6.81 -5.79 -3.51
CA LEU A 56 -5.44 -5.88 -4.00
C LEU A 56 -4.41 -5.59 -2.91
N LEU A 57 -4.47 -4.44 -2.23
CA LEU A 57 -3.44 -4.07 -1.26
C LEU A 57 -3.49 -4.94 -0.01
N TRP A 58 -4.68 -5.32 0.45
CA TRP A 58 -4.84 -6.13 1.65
C TRP A 58 -4.23 -7.53 1.49
N PRO A 59 -4.59 -8.35 0.48
CA PRO A 59 -3.92 -9.62 0.22
C PRO A 59 -2.42 -9.44 -0.03
N LEU A 60 -2.02 -8.42 -0.79
CA LEU A 60 -0.62 -8.15 -1.08
C LEU A 60 0.17 -7.78 0.18
N SER A 61 -0.46 -7.10 1.15
CA SER A 61 0.16 -6.77 2.44
C SER A 61 0.41 -8.02 3.28
N ILE A 62 -0.53 -8.99 3.30
CA ILE A 62 -0.35 -10.27 3.98
C ILE A 62 0.79 -11.06 3.32
N VAL A 63 0.80 -11.10 1.99
CA VAL A 63 1.85 -11.74 1.19
C VAL A 63 3.21 -11.10 1.47
N ASN A 64 3.29 -9.78 1.59
CA ASN A 64 4.51 -9.07 1.95
C ASN A 64 4.99 -9.39 3.37
N VAL A 65 4.09 -9.43 4.36
CA VAL A 65 4.42 -9.84 5.74
C VAL A 65 4.97 -11.27 5.75
N TYR A 66 4.32 -12.19 5.06
CA TYR A 66 4.83 -13.56 4.91
C TYR A 66 6.20 -13.60 4.26
N ALA A 67 6.41 -12.82 3.19
CA ALA A 67 7.70 -12.77 2.49
C ALA A 67 8.84 -12.29 3.39
N ILE A 68 8.56 -11.32 4.27
CA ILE A 68 9.51 -10.84 5.28
C ILE A 68 9.82 -11.95 6.29
N LEU A 69 8.78 -12.56 6.88
CA LEU A 69 8.94 -13.59 7.91
C LEU A 69 9.64 -14.84 7.39
N ALA A 70 9.36 -15.23 6.14
CA ALA A 70 9.94 -16.41 5.51
C ALA A 70 11.18 -16.10 4.65
N GLY A 71 11.72 -14.88 4.72
CA GLY A 71 12.94 -14.46 4.02
C GLY A 71 12.90 -14.65 2.50
N LYS A 72 11.74 -14.48 1.87
CA LYS A 72 11.54 -14.80 0.46
C LYS A 72 12.15 -13.76 -0.47
N SER A 73 12.85 -14.23 -1.51
CA SER A 73 13.57 -13.39 -2.47
C SER A 73 12.66 -12.51 -3.36
N TRP A 74 11.36 -12.84 -3.46
CA TRP A 74 10.37 -12.09 -4.23
C TRP A 74 9.78 -10.90 -3.48
N PHE A 75 10.11 -10.72 -2.19
CA PHE A 75 9.67 -9.59 -1.38
C PHE A 75 9.96 -8.23 -2.01
N GLY A 76 11.12 -8.07 -2.66
CA GLY A 76 11.47 -6.81 -3.33
C GLY A 76 10.48 -6.42 -4.43
N THR A 77 9.99 -7.40 -5.21
CA THR A 77 9.02 -7.14 -6.28
C THR A 77 7.65 -6.80 -5.70
N THR A 78 7.18 -7.57 -4.72
CA THR A 78 5.85 -7.38 -4.11
C THR A 78 5.79 -6.11 -3.25
N SER A 79 6.89 -5.73 -2.59
CA SER A 79 7.04 -4.44 -1.89
C SER A 79 7.00 -3.25 -2.87
N MET A 80 7.59 -3.40 -4.06
CA MET A 80 7.57 -2.35 -5.09
C MET A 80 6.15 -2.11 -5.59
N VAL A 81 5.44 -3.17 -5.98
CA VAL A 81 4.05 -3.09 -6.46
C VAL A 81 3.16 -2.50 -5.37
N TYR A 82 3.28 -3.00 -4.14
CA TYR A 82 2.53 -2.50 -2.99
C TYR A 82 2.80 -1.02 -2.73
N GLY A 83 4.08 -0.61 -2.69
CA GLY A 83 4.45 0.79 -2.48
C GLY A 83 3.92 1.71 -3.59
N ALA A 84 4.01 1.29 -4.85
CA ALA A 84 3.48 2.06 -5.98
C ALA A 84 1.96 2.28 -5.84
N SER A 85 1.21 1.21 -5.57
CA SER A 85 -0.26 1.31 -5.40
C SER A 85 -0.66 2.18 -4.20
N VAL A 86 0.06 2.10 -3.09
CA VAL A 86 -0.16 2.97 -1.91
C VAL A 86 0.12 4.43 -2.26
N VAL A 87 1.25 4.73 -2.91
CA VAL A 87 1.61 6.10 -3.31
C VAL A 87 0.57 6.68 -4.26
N THR A 88 0.11 5.93 -5.26
CA THR A 88 -0.91 6.40 -6.20
C THR A 88 -2.24 6.69 -5.50
N SER A 89 -2.69 5.79 -4.62
CA SER A 89 -3.94 5.98 -3.87
C SER A 89 -3.85 7.19 -2.94
N MET A 90 -2.73 7.32 -2.23
CA MET A 90 -2.48 8.44 -1.32
C MET A 90 -2.35 9.77 -2.06
N ALA A 91 -1.77 9.77 -3.26
CA ALA A 91 -1.68 10.97 -4.10
C ALA A 91 -3.06 11.43 -4.57
N ALA A 92 -3.96 10.51 -4.92
CA ALA A 92 -5.35 10.84 -5.26
C ALA A 92 -6.08 11.46 -4.06
N ILE A 93 -5.94 10.85 -2.87
CA ILE A 93 -6.55 11.33 -1.63
C ILE A 93 -6.03 12.72 -1.25
N LEU A 94 -4.71 12.91 -1.20
CA LEU A 94 -4.09 14.19 -0.87
C LEU A 94 -4.41 15.26 -1.93
N GLY A 95 -4.46 14.86 -3.21
CA GLY A 95 -4.84 15.75 -4.31
C GLY A 95 -6.25 16.30 -4.13
N GLU A 96 -7.21 15.45 -3.78
CA GLU A 96 -8.58 15.87 -3.47
C GLU A 96 -8.64 16.74 -2.20
N MET A 97 -7.89 16.39 -1.15
CA MET A 97 -7.83 17.18 0.09
C MET A 97 -7.31 18.60 -0.15
N ILE A 98 -6.21 18.72 -0.89
CA ILE A 98 -5.58 20.01 -1.20
C ILE A 98 -6.43 20.79 -2.20
N GLY A 99 -6.99 20.11 -3.22
CA GLY A 99 -7.79 20.73 -4.27
C GLY A 99 -9.16 21.22 -3.80
N SER A 100 -9.82 20.47 -2.91
CA SER A 100 -11.14 20.83 -2.37
C SER A 100 -11.08 21.93 -1.29
N GLY A 101 -9.93 22.12 -0.64
CA GLY A 101 -9.76 23.06 0.46
C GLY A 101 -10.54 22.70 1.74
N LYS A 102 -11.18 21.53 1.77
CA LYS A 102 -11.98 21.05 2.91
C LYS A 102 -11.13 20.39 4.00
N ALA A 103 -9.88 20.04 3.70
CA ALA A 103 -9.02 19.33 4.62
C ALA A 103 -8.38 20.27 5.66
N SER A 104 -8.54 19.92 6.93
CA SER A 104 -7.83 20.57 8.04
C SER A 104 -6.33 20.24 8.01
N GLU A 105 -5.49 21.14 8.53
CA GLU A 105 -4.05 20.91 8.69
C GLU A 105 -3.75 19.66 9.53
N LYS A 106 -4.56 19.41 10.57
CA LYS A 106 -4.47 18.21 11.41
C LYS A 106 -4.72 16.93 10.61
N LEU A 107 -5.69 16.97 9.70
CA LEU A 107 -6.01 15.85 8.82
C LEU A 107 -4.87 15.60 7.84
N LEU A 108 -4.35 16.66 7.23
CA LEU A 108 -3.26 16.57 6.27
C LEU A 108 -1.97 16.03 6.91
N MET A 109 -1.62 16.52 8.12
CA MET A 109 -0.52 15.98 8.93
C MET A 109 -0.66 14.51 9.26
N MET A 110 -1.88 13.98 9.36
CA MET A 110 -2.13 12.56 9.59
C MET A 110 -1.92 11.70 8.34
N TYR A 111 -2.28 12.22 7.16
CA TYR A 111 -2.18 11.48 5.89
C TYR A 111 -0.77 11.47 5.29
N VAL A 112 0.03 12.52 5.51
CA VAL A 112 1.41 12.64 4.99
C VAL A 112 2.35 11.50 5.43
N PRO A 113 2.37 11.05 6.71
CA PRO A 113 3.16 9.90 7.13
C PRO A 113 2.85 8.62 6.34
N PHE A 114 1.58 8.38 5.99
CA PHE A 114 1.20 7.20 5.20
C PHE A 114 1.75 7.26 3.78
N MET A 115 1.78 8.46 3.16
CA MET A 115 2.50 8.67 1.90
C MET A 115 3.98 8.30 2.04
N GLY A 116 4.63 8.77 3.10
CA GLY A 116 6.03 8.48 3.39
C GLY A 116 6.31 6.97 3.47
N VAL A 117 5.47 6.21 4.16
CA VAL A 117 5.58 4.74 4.25
C VAL A 117 5.43 4.08 2.86
N GLY A 118 4.49 4.54 2.04
CA GLY A 118 4.32 4.06 0.66
C GLY A 118 5.58 4.28 -0.19
N ILE A 119 6.15 5.49 -0.13
CA ILE A 119 7.39 5.85 -0.83
C ILE A 119 8.55 4.96 -0.38
N LEU A 120 8.71 4.76 0.93
CA LEU A 120 9.77 3.89 1.47
C LEU A 120 9.63 2.44 0.99
N ALA A 121 8.40 1.91 0.95
CA ALA A 121 8.14 0.57 0.43
C ALA A 121 8.46 0.44 -1.07
N LEU A 122 8.13 1.47 -1.85
CA LEU A 122 8.44 1.56 -3.28
C LEU A 122 9.96 1.61 -3.51
N LEU A 123 10.66 2.52 -2.84
CA LEU A 123 12.11 2.69 -2.94
C LEU A 123 12.85 1.42 -2.54
N ARG A 124 12.43 0.77 -1.45
CA ARG A 124 13.00 -0.52 -1.04
C ARG A 124 12.86 -1.58 -2.11
N GLY A 125 11.69 -1.66 -2.74
CA GLY A 125 11.44 -2.58 -3.83
C GLY A 125 12.34 -2.31 -5.04
N LEU A 126 12.45 -1.04 -5.45
CA LEU A 126 13.31 -0.60 -6.55
C LEU A 126 14.79 -0.92 -6.30
N LEU A 127 15.30 -0.60 -5.10
CA LEU A 127 16.68 -0.89 -4.71
C LEU A 127 16.97 -2.41 -4.72
N SER A 128 16.00 -3.23 -4.30
CA SER A 128 16.12 -4.69 -4.36
C SER A 128 16.24 -5.22 -5.79
N GLN A 129 15.49 -4.65 -6.74
CA GLN A 129 15.60 -5.03 -8.15
C GLN A 129 16.92 -4.55 -8.77
N SER A 130 17.35 -3.32 -8.45
CA SER A 130 18.63 -2.77 -8.91
C SER A 130 19.81 -3.68 -8.55
N ASN A 131 19.85 -4.15 -7.30
CA ASN A 131 20.89 -5.08 -6.85
C ASN A 131 20.85 -6.45 -7.55
N LYS A 132 19.66 -6.94 -7.92
CA LYS A 132 19.53 -8.19 -8.72
C LYS A 132 20.03 -7.99 -10.15
N SER A 133 19.70 -6.87 -10.79
CA SER A 133 20.13 -6.54 -12.15
C SER A 133 21.64 -6.27 -12.23
N GLY A 134 22.22 -5.59 -11.24
CA GLY A 134 23.67 -5.37 -11.15
C GLY A 134 24.47 -6.67 -10.99
N GLY A 135 23.92 -7.67 -10.29
CA GLY A 135 24.54 -9.00 -10.14
C GLY A 135 24.39 -9.91 -11.36
N ALA A 136 23.39 -9.68 -12.22
CA ALA A 136 23.15 -10.48 -13.43
C ALA A 136 24.07 -10.08 -14.59
N VAL A 137 24.43 -8.80 -14.72
CA VAL A 137 25.36 -8.31 -15.75
C VAL A 137 26.77 -8.90 -15.61
N GLY A 138 27.16 -9.36 -14.41
CA GLY A 138 28.45 -9.99 -14.14
C GLY A 138 28.54 -11.51 -14.40
N LYS A 139 27.43 -12.20 -14.69
CA LYS A 139 27.43 -13.65 -14.95
C LYS A 139 26.98 -13.96 -16.36
N ARG A 140 27.89 -13.78 -17.33
CA ARG A 140 27.79 -14.52 -18.60
C ARG A 140 27.73 -16.01 -18.26
N PRO A 141 26.73 -16.78 -18.74
CA PRO A 141 26.83 -18.23 -18.67
C PRO A 141 28.02 -18.64 -19.53
N ALA A 142 28.98 -19.33 -18.94
CA ALA A 142 30.04 -20.01 -19.68
C ALA A 142 29.38 -21.08 -20.57
N ILE A 143 28.98 -20.69 -21.77
CA ILE A 143 28.52 -21.61 -22.80
C ILE A 143 29.73 -22.47 -23.16
N LEU A 144 29.71 -23.69 -22.61
CA LEU A 144 30.39 -24.90 -23.06
C LEU A 144 30.96 -24.80 -24.49
N ALA A 145 32.23 -24.41 -24.62
CA ALA A 145 33.02 -24.68 -25.82
C ALA A 145 33.50 -26.16 -25.77
N ARG A 146 32.54 -27.09 -25.89
CA ARG A 146 32.81 -28.51 -26.08
C ARG A 146 32.84 -28.80 -27.59
N ARG A 147 33.99 -29.33 -28.03
CA ARG A 147 34.36 -29.93 -29.33
C ARG A 147 35.05 -29.02 -30.36
N LYS A 148 36.34 -29.30 -30.56
CA LYS A 148 36.80 -29.96 -31.79
C LYS A 148 38.01 -30.85 -31.47
N ARG A 149 37.83 -32.17 -31.59
CA ARG A 149 38.89 -33.10 -31.98
C ARG A 149 38.89 -33.11 -33.51
N ALA A 150 40.04 -32.84 -34.11
CA ALA A 150 40.46 -33.32 -35.42
C ALA A 150 41.99 -33.29 -35.39
#